data_AF-A0A9J7KK62-F1
#
_entry.id   AF-A0A9J7KK62-F1
#
_cell.length_a   1.000
_cell.length_b   1.000
_cell.length_c   1.000
_cell.angle_alpha   90.00
_cell.angle_beta   90.00
_cell.angle_gamma   90.00
#
_symmetry.space_group_name_H-M   'P 1'
#
loop_
_entity.id
_entity.type
_entity.pdbx_description
1 polymer ?
#
loop_
_entity_poly.entity_id
_entity_poly.type
_entity_poly.pdbx_seq_one_letter_code
_entity_poly.pdbx_strand_id
1 'polypeptide(L)'
;MDNFESSLAVFPTAVAFSTSLSEKASIVRRGPPRQELDMTSEVVTVNVGGVLYTTTMATLTKYPESRLGGMFLAPQLLQKDSQDNYFIDRDGQVFRYILNYLRVGWLRLPEGFQDISILQDEIQFYEINQLAEEMKTKKQKPLKVKVMP
;
A
#
# COMPACT_ATOMS: atom_id res chain seq x y z
N MET A 1 81.79 -9.07 -4.71
CA MET A 1 80.46 -8.43 -4.82
C MET A 1 79.48 -9.52 -5.19
N ASP A 2 79.50 -10.63 -4.46
CA ASP A 2 78.87 -10.79 -3.13
C ASP A 2 77.35 -10.73 -3.30
N ASN A 3 76.57 -11.71 -2.88
CA ASN A 3 76.81 -13.00 -2.26
C ASN A 3 75.41 -13.64 -2.18
N PHE A 4 75.35 -14.96 -2.35
CA PHE A 4 74.60 -15.93 -1.51
C PHE A 4 73.09 -15.69 -1.24
N GLU A 5 72.18 -16.65 -1.23
CA GLU A 5 72.24 -18.09 -0.97
C GLU A 5 70.85 -18.67 -1.38
N SER A 6 70.79 -19.80 -2.08
CA SER A 6 70.50 -21.15 -1.53
C SER A 6 69.26 -21.21 -0.63
N SER A 7 68.12 -21.72 -1.10
CA SER A 7 67.74 -23.14 -1.23
C SER A 7 66.97 -23.71 -0.02
N LEU A 8 65.94 -24.50 -0.36
CA LEU A 8 65.36 -25.63 0.36
C LEU A 8 64.75 -25.38 1.75
N ALA A 9 63.44 -25.60 1.89
CA ALA A 9 62.92 -26.84 2.49
C ALA A 9 61.41 -26.77 2.79
N VAL A 10 60.71 -27.80 2.30
CA VAL A 10 59.77 -28.67 3.03
C VAL A 10 58.66 -27.97 3.86
N PHE A 11 57.43 -28.09 3.35
CA PHE A 11 56.20 -27.85 4.10
C PHE A 11 55.94 -28.97 5.11
N PRO A 12 55.75 -28.67 6.42
CA PRO A 12 55.07 -29.57 7.32
C PRO A 12 53.60 -29.18 7.47
N THR A 13 52.75 -30.18 7.28
CA THR A 13 51.35 -30.24 7.71
C THR A 13 51.27 -30.22 9.24
N ALA A 14 50.48 -29.33 9.84
CA ALA A 14 49.96 -29.54 11.19
C ALA A 14 48.68 -28.71 11.44
N VAL A 15 47.78 -29.35 12.17
CA VAL A 15 46.35 -29.13 12.31
C VAL A 15 45.99 -28.11 13.41
N ALA A 16 44.92 -27.35 13.12
CA ALA A 16 43.90 -26.70 13.96
C ALA A 16 44.26 -25.96 15.26
N PHE A 17 43.75 -24.72 15.35
CA PHE A 17 43.16 -24.21 16.58
C PHE A 17 41.84 -23.49 16.26
N SER A 18 40.74 -24.02 16.79
CA SER A 18 39.42 -23.40 16.76
C SER A 18 39.40 -22.17 17.64
N THR A 19 38.77 -21.08 17.20
CA THR A 19 37.90 -20.26 18.07
C THR A 19 37.07 -19.28 17.23
N SER A 20 35.75 -19.48 17.30
CA SER A 20 34.65 -18.50 17.32
C SER A 20 34.93 -17.09 16.75
N LEU A 21 34.30 -16.81 15.60
CA LEU A 21 34.14 -15.46 15.08
C LEU A 21 32.97 -14.78 15.81
N SER A 22 33.28 -13.86 16.72
CA SER A 22 32.30 -12.97 17.36
C SER A 22 32.02 -11.78 16.42
N GLU A 23 30.76 -11.65 16.01
CA GLU A 23 30.20 -10.54 15.25
C GLU A 23 30.51 -9.19 15.94
N LYS A 24 31.26 -8.33 15.25
CA LYS A 24 31.39 -6.92 15.64
C LYS A 24 30.28 -6.13 14.98
N ALA A 25 29.14 -6.04 15.67
CA ALA A 25 28.11 -5.04 15.42
C ALA A 25 28.70 -3.63 15.62
N SER A 26 28.75 -2.84 14.56
CA SER A 26 29.08 -1.43 14.60
C SER A 26 27.93 -0.64 15.24
N ILE A 27 28.24 -0.02 16.37
CA ILE A 27 27.37 0.81 17.19
C ILE A 27 27.11 2.13 16.45
N VAL A 28 25.95 2.25 15.82
CA VAL A 28 25.33 3.54 15.49
C VAL A 28 24.22 3.77 16.49
N ARG A 29 24.32 4.88 17.24
CA ARG A 29 23.41 5.26 18.33
C ARG A 29 21.97 5.40 17.79
N ARG A 30 21.14 4.39 18.01
CA ARG A 30 19.69 4.49 17.79
C ARG A 30 19.10 5.23 18.99
N GLY A 31 18.42 6.35 18.73
CA GLY A 31 17.52 6.95 19.72
C GLY A 31 16.43 5.96 20.15
N PRO A 32 15.59 6.30 21.14
CA PRO A 32 14.44 5.46 21.49
C PRO A 32 13.66 5.13 20.21
N PRO A 33 13.13 3.89 20.06
CA PRO A 33 12.28 3.57 18.93
C PRO A 33 11.18 4.63 18.89
N ARG A 34 11.20 5.46 17.84
CA ARG A 34 10.05 6.30 17.54
C ARG A 34 8.90 5.32 17.46
N GLN A 35 7.88 5.51 18.28
CA GLN A 35 6.63 4.78 18.12
C GLN A 35 6.19 5.08 16.69
N GLU A 36 6.43 4.13 15.81
CA GLU A 36 5.80 4.06 14.50
C GLU A 36 4.35 3.78 14.86
N LEU A 37 3.63 4.85 15.20
CA LEU A 37 2.20 4.80 15.43
C LEU A 37 1.66 4.07 14.21
N ASP A 38 0.94 2.98 14.44
CA ASP A 38 0.37 2.18 13.37
C ASP A 38 -0.64 3.06 12.62
N MET A 39 -0.12 3.83 11.66
CA MET A 39 -0.87 4.83 10.88
C MET A 39 -2.02 4.15 10.16
N THR A 40 -1.97 2.83 9.97
CA THR A 40 -3.02 2.05 9.32
C THR A 40 -4.34 2.09 10.12
N SER A 41 -4.27 2.22 11.44
CA SER A 41 -5.43 2.31 12.32
C SER A 41 -6.00 3.73 12.51
N GLU A 42 -5.34 4.76 11.94
CA GLU A 42 -5.80 6.14 12.04
C GLU A 42 -7.13 6.34 11.31
N VAL A 43 -8.12 6.91 12.01
CA VAL A 43 -9.40 7.31 11.43
C VAL A 43 -9.26 8.70 10.83
N VAL A 44 -9.64 8.84 9.57
CA VAL A 44 -9.56 10.06 8.79
C VAL A 44 -10.90 10.40 8.16
N THR A 45 -11.12 11.68 7.93
CA THR A 45 -12.25 12.18 7.14
C THR A 45 -11.76 12.67 5.79
N VAL A 46 -12.44 12.24 4.73
CA VAL A 46 -12.18 12.61 3.34
C VAL A 46 -13.43 13.28 2.78
N ASN A 47 -13.28 14.52 2.33
CA ASN A 47 -14.25 15.28 1.58
C ASN A 47 -14.07 15.01 0.08
N VAL A 48 -15.02 14.30 -0.53
CA VAL A 48 -15.01 13.98 -1.96
C VAL A 48 -16.11 14.78 -2.65
N GLY A 49 -15.73 15.84 -3.38
CA GLY A 49 -16.68 16.70 -4.09
C GLY A 49 -17.81 17.28 -3.22
N GLY A 50 -17.54 17.51 -1.92
CA GLY A 50 -18.53 17.99 -0.95
C GLY A 50 -19.19 16.89 -0.09
N VAL A 51 -18.96 15.61 -0.38
CA VAL A 51 -19.48 14.48 0.41
C VAL A 51 -18.41 14.00 1.39
N LEU A 52 -18.72 14.04 2.69
CA LEU A 52 -17.80 13.60 3.75
C LEU A 52 -17.88 12.09 3.97
N TYR A 53 -16.72 11.44 3.97
CA TYR A 53 -16.53 10.04 4.30
C TYR A 53 -15.56 9.88 5.46
N THR A 54 -15.95 9.11 6.46
CA THR A 54 -15.05 8.71 7.55
C THR A 54 -14.61 7.26 7.33
N THR A 55 -13.30 7.02 7.41
CA THR A 55 -12.69 5.69 7.20
C THR A 55 -11.32 5.63 7.86
N THR A 56 -10.58 4.52 7.68
CA THR A 56 -9.19 4.42 8.15
C THR A 56 -8.17 4.60 7.03
N MET A 57 -6.95 5.01 7.38
CA MET A 57 -5.82 5.02 6.45
C MET A 57 -5.57 3.64 5.85
N ALA A 58 -5.65 2.54 6.64
CA ALA A 58 -5.55 1.17 6.13
C ALA A 58 -6.52 0.88 4.97
N THR A 59 -7.73 1.43 5.05
CA THR A 59 -8.74 1.23 3.99
C THR A 59 -8.33 1.96 2.72
N LEU A 60 -7.86 3.20 2.83
CA LEU A 60 -7.47 4.04 1.70
C LEU A 60 -6.17 3.58 1.04
N THR A 61 -5.27 2.97 1.81
CA THR A 61 -3.97 2.45 1.35
C THR A 61 -3.97 0.94 1.06
N LYS A 62 -5.14 0.29 1.08
CA LYS A 62 -5.26 -1.17 0.84
C LYS A 62 -4.62 -1.63 -0.48
N TYR A 63 -4.70 -0.79 -1.51
CA TYR A 63 -4.04 -0.99 -2.79
C TYR A 63 -3.02 0.14 -2.98
N PRO A 64 -1.80 0.01 -2.43
CA PRO A 64 -0.78 1.07 -2.44
C PRO A 64 -0.28 1.44 -3.84
N GLU A 65 -0.34 0.52 -4.81
CA GLU A 65 -0.10 0.73 -6.24
C GLU A 65 -1.17 1.59 -6.92
N SER A 66 -2.30 1.72 -6.22
CA SER A 66 -3.31 2.76 -6.29
C SER A 66 -2.93 4.17 -6.72
N ARG A 67 -3.67 4.87 -7.59
CA ARG A 67 -3.68 6.35 -7.49
C ARG A 67 -4.22 6.77 -6.12
N LEU A 68 -5.33 6.17 -5.68
CA LEU A 68 -5.91 6.43 -4.35
C LEU A 68 -4.93 6.02 -3.23
N GLY A 69 -4.32 4.85 -3.34
CA GLY A 69 -3.30 4.41 -2.38
C GLY A 69 -2.13 5.40 -2.30
N GLY A 70 -1.58 5.79 -3.44
CA GLY A 70 -0.48 6.77 -3.53
C GLY A 70 -0.83 8.14 -2.92
N MET A 71 -2.06 8.62 -3.12
CA MET A 71 -2.56 9.85 -2.50
C MET A 71 -2.46 9.81 -0.97
N PHE A 72 -2.81 8.68 -0.34
CA PHE A 72 -2.82 8.52 1.11
C PHE A 72 -1.53 7.90 1.68
N LEU A 73 -0.58 7.48 0.85
CA LEU A 73 0.80 7.18 1.27
C LEU A 73 1.66 8.44 1.43
N ALA A 74 1.31 9.51 0.71
CA ALA A 74 1.93 10.84 0.85
C ALA A 74 0.87 11.92 1.13
N PRO A 75 0.11 11.81 2.24
CA PRO A 75 -1.05 12.66 2.52
C PRO A 75 -0.70 14.16 2.65
N GLN A 76 0.55 14.50 2.93
CA GLN A 76 1.04 15.89 2.98
C GLN A 76 0.94 16.64 1.64
N LEU A 77 0.74 15.93 0.52
CA LEU A 77 0.54 16.51 -0.81
C LEU A 77 -0.94 16.74 -1.14
N LEU A 78 -1.86 16.22 -0.32
CA LEU A 78 -3.28 16.40 -0.52
C LEU A 78 -3.76 17.75 -0.02
N GLN A 79 -4.65 18.35 -0.80
CA GLN A 79 -5.39 19.51 -0.35
C GLN A 79 -6.32 19.13 0.80
N LYS A 80 -6.62 20.10 1.65
CA LYS A 80 -7.61 19.98 2.71
C LYS A 80 -8.68 21.04 2.57
N ASP A 81 -9.89 20.74 3.04
CA ASP A 81 -10.98 21.70 3.10
C ASP A 81 -10.84 22.66 4.30
N SER A 82 -11.81 23.56 4.48
CA SER A 82 -11.83 24.53 5.58
C SER A 82 -11.95 23.89 6.98
N GLN A 83 -12.25 22.60 7.07
CA GLN A 83 -12.39 21.84 8.31
C GLN A 83 -11.21 20.88 8.54
N ASP A 84 -10.13 21.02 7.77
CA ASP A 84 -8.92 20.17 7.82
C ASP A 84 -9.15 18.71 7.39
N ASN A 85 -10.25 18.42 6.67
CA ASN A 85 -10.47 17.11 6.06
C ASN A 85 -9.69 17.00 4.74
N TYR A 86 -9.19 15.80 4.40
CA TYR A 86 -8.58 15.56 3.09
C TYR A 86 -9.57 15.80 1.97
N PHE A 87 -9.19 16.54 0.94
CA PHE A 87 -10.09 16.91 -0.15
C PHE A 87 -9.72 16.19 -1.46
N ILE A 88 -10.75 15.66 -2.12
CA ILE A 88 -10.66 15.06 -3.45
C ILE A 88 -11.75 15.67 -4.33
N ASP A 89 -11.34 16.34 -5.40
CA ASP A 89 -12.24 16.98 -6.36
C ASP A 89 -12.82 15.97 -7.36
N ARG A 90 -13.69 15.07 -6.88
CA ARG A 90 -14.31 13.95 -7.63
C ARG A 90 -15.76 13.72 -7.20
N ASP A 91 -16.46 12.81 -7.87
CA ASP A 91 -17.86 12.50 -7.54
C ASP A 91 -17.98 11.79 -6.18
N GLY A 92 -18.50 12.53 -5.21
CA GLY A 92 -18.69 12.03 -3.86
C GLY A 92 -19.77 10.94 -3.74
N GLN A 93 -20.80 10.91 -4.57
CA GLN A 93 -21.89 9.93 -4.44
C GLN A 93 -21.43 8.54 -4.86
N VAL A 94 -20.70 8.47 -5.96
CA VAL A 94 -20.15 7.24 -6.54
C VAL A 94 -18.97 6.72 -5.73
N PHE A 95 -18.20 7.60 -5.09
CA PHE A 95 -17.07 7.20 -4.23
C PHE A 95 -17.46 6.19 -3.14
N ARG A 96 -18.70 6.21 -2.65
CA ARG A 96 -19.21 5.22 -1.69
C ARG A 96 -18.98 3.77 -2.13
N TYR A 97 -19.14 3.47 -3.42
CA TYR A 97 -18.97 2.12 -3.95
C TYR A 97 -17.50 1.70 -4.00
N ILE A 98 -16.63 2.65 -4.29
CA ILE A 98 -15.17 2.47 -4.27
C ILE A 98 -14.71 2.22 -2.83
N LEU A 99 -15.14 3.06 -1.89
CA LEU A 99 -14.82 2.90 -0.48
C LEU A 99 -15.33 1.56 0.08
N ASN A 100 -16.54 1.15 -0.32
CA ASN A 100 -17.06 -0.16 0.06
C ASN A 100 -16.26 -1.32 -0.53
N TYR A 101 -15.80 -1.21 -1.78
CA TYR A 101 -14.90 -2.19 -2.37
C TYR A 101 -13.61 -2.34 -1.56
N LEU A 102 -12.99 -1.22 -1.15
CA LEU A 102 -11.80 -1.24 -0.30
C LEU A 102 -12.06 -1.96 1.04
N ARG A 103 -13.25 -1.78 1.63
CA ARG A 103 -13.62 -2.42 2.89
C ARG A 103 -13.82 -3.94 2.77
N VAL A 104 -14.63 -4.40 1.80
CA VAL A 104 -15.05 -5.81 1.73
C VAL A 104 -14.34 -6.64 0.66
N GLY A 105 -13.74 -6.00 -0.35
CA GLY A 105 -13.00 -6.67 -1.43
C GLY A 105 -13.82 -7.13 -2.64
N TRP A 106 -15.09 -6.74 -2.75
CA TRP A 106 -15.91 -7.03 -3.93
C TRP A 106 -16.92 -5.91 -4.22
N LEU A 107 -17.27 -5.73 -5.50
CA LEU A 107 -18.13 -4.63 -5.94
C LEU A 107 -19.61 -4.95 -5.70
N ARG A 108 -20.24 -4.22 -4.78
CA ARG A 108 -21.68 -4.28 -4.49
C ARG A 108 -22.39 -3.05 -5.03
N LEU A 109 -23.31 -3.26 -5.96
CA LEU A 109 -24.18 -2.23 -6.52
C LEU A 109 -25.63 -2.58 -6.17
N PRO A 110 -26.48 -1.56 -5.89
CA PRO A 110 -27.91 -1.79 -5.73
C PRO A 110 -28.53 -2.27 -7.05
N GLU A 111 -29.68 -2.93 -6.94
CA GLU A 111 -30.49 -3.25 -8.11
C GLU A 111 -30.91 -1.95 -8.82
N GLY A 112 -30.82 -1.94 -10.15
CA GLY A 112 -31.14 -0.76 -10.95
C GLY A 112 -30.16 0.41 -10.82
N PHE A 113 -28.92 0.18 -10.40
CA PHE A 113 -27.89 1.22 -10.34
C PHE A 113 -27.72 1.92 -11.70
N GLN A 114 -27.95 3.23 -11.74
CA GLN A 114 -28.02 4.02 -12.98
C GLN A 114 -26.67 4.64 -13.37
N ASP A 115 -25.82 4.95 -12.39
CA ASP A 115 -24.57 5.70 -12.58
C ASP A 115 -23.39 4.82 -12.97
N ILE A 116 -23.64 3.80 -13.79
CA ILE A 116 -22.64 2.79 -14.21
C ILE A 116 -21.48 3.42 -14.99
N SER A 117 -21.75 4.44 -15.81
CA SER A 117 -20.71 5.18 -16.54
C SER A 117 -19.85 6.01 -15.61
N ILE A 118 -20.47 6.80 -14.73
CA ILE A 118 -19.77 7.64 -13.74
C ILE A 118 -18.89 6.76 -12.84
N LEU A 119 -19.40 5.61 -12.38
CA LEU A 119 -18.61 4.66 -11.62
C LEU A 119 -17.39 4.13 -12.38
N GLN A 120 -17.48 3.93 -13.70
CA GLN A 120 -16.31 3.52 -14.48
C GLN A 120 -15.26 4.62 -14.56
N ASP A 121 -15.70 5.86 -14.77
CA ASP A 121 -14.80 7.01 -14.82
C ASP A 121 -14.07 7.20 -13.48
N GLU A 122 -14.77 7.01 -12.36
CA GLU A 122 -14.14 7.03 -11.03
C GLU A 122 -13.20 5.84 -10.81
N ILE A 123 -13.60 4.61 -11.16
CA ILE A 123 -12.72 3.44 -11.04
C ILE A 123 -11.42 3.64 -11.85
N GLN A 124 -11.53 4.22 -13.05
CA GLN A 124 -10.38 4.57 -13.87
C GLN A 124 -9.53 5.66 -13.21
N PHE A 125 -10.16 6.70 -12.65
CA PHE A 125 -9.44 7.76 -11.96
C PHE A 125 -8.65 7.23 -10.76
N TYR A 126 -9.25 6.42 -9.88
CA TYR A 126 -8.58 5.93 -8.68
C TYR A 126 -7.59 4.79 -8.94
N GLU A 127 -7.57 4.23 -10.16
CA GLU A 127 -6.61 3.23 -10.64
C GLU A 127 -6.55 1.97 -9.76
N ILE A 128 -7.70 1.52 -9.24
CA ILE A 128 -7.80 0.26 -8.49
C ILE A 128 -7.99 -0.89 -9.48
N ASN A 129 -6.88 -1.49 -9.91
CA ASN A 129 -6.83 -2.50 -10.98
C ASN A 129 -7.80 -3.67 -10.76
N GLN A 130 -7.85 -4.21 -9.55
CA GLN A 130 -8.69 -5.37 -9.21
C GLN A 130 -10.19 -5.02 -9.33
N LEU A 131 -10.57 -3.79 -8.98
CA LEU A 131 -11.93 -3.28 -9.15
C LEU A 131 -12.27 -3.03 -10.62
N ALA A 132 -11.33 -2.51 -11.40
CA ALA A 132 -11.51 -2.32 -12.84
C ALA A 132 -11.78 -3.64 -13.58
N GLU A 133 -11.05 -4.71 -13.23
CA GLU A 133 -11.26 -6.04 -13.79
C GLU A 133 -12.59 -6.67 -13.37
N GLU A 134 -13.01 -6.50 -12.10
CA GLU A 134 -14.33 -6.96 -11.65
C GLU A 134 -15.46 -6.25 -12.41
N MET A 135 -15.31 -4.94 -12.65
CA MET A 135 -16.30 -4.15 -13.38
C MET A 135 -16.44 -4.60 -14.84
N LYS A 136 -15.31 -4.90 -15.51
CA LYS A 136 -15.33 -5.48 -16.87
C LYS A 136 -16.03 -6.84 -16.91
N THR A 137 -15.80 -7.67 -15.91
CA THR A 137 -16.39 -9.02 -15.82
C THR A 137 -17.91 -8.98 -15.59
N LYS A 138 -18.39 -8.06 -14.74
CA LYS A 138 -19.84 -7.86 -14.49
C LYS A 138 -20.59 -7.33 -15.72
N LYS A 139 -19.94 -6.61 -16.64
CA LYS A 139 -20.56 -6.23 -17.92
C LYS A 139 -20.84 -7.43 -18.84
N GLN A 140 -20.03 -8.48 -18.75
CA GLN A 140 -20.10 -9.64 -19.66
C GLN A 140 -21.08 -10.72 -19.18
N LYS A 141 -21.40 -10.75 -17.88
CA LYS A 141 -22.46 -11.60 -17.32
C LYS A 141 -23.62 -10.71 -16.93
N PRO A 142 -24.76 -10.70 -17.66
CA PRO A 142 -25.94 -10.00 -17.18
C PRO A 142 -26.24 -10.52 -15.77
N LEU A 143 -26.34 -9.58 -14.83
CA LEU A 143 -26.52 -9.87 -13.40
C LEU A 143 -27.71 -10.82 -13.24
N LYS A 144 -27.44 -12.12 -13.03
CA LYS A 144 -28.43 -12.99 -12.40
C LYS A 144 -28.50 -12.55 -10.96
N VAL A 145 -29.43 -11.63 -10.68
CA VAL A 145 -29.78 -11.20 -9.33
C VAL A 145 -30.13 -12.46 -8.56
N LYS A 146 -29.24 -12.90 -7.67
CA LYS A 146 -29.55 -13.93 -6.70
C LYS A 146 -30.35 -13.24 -5.61
N VAL A 147 -31.67 -13.24 -5.77
CA VAL A 147 -32.59 -12.98 -4.65
C VAL A 147 -32.31 -14.11 -3.65
N MET A 148 -31.69 -13.77 -2.51
CA MET A 148 -31.60 -14.68 -1.38
C MET A 148 -32.89 -14.52 -0.57
N PRO A 149 -33.61 -15.61 -0.26
CA PRO A 149 -34.86 -15.58 0.49
C PRO A 149 -34.67 -15.11 1.93
#